data_AF-A0A7V9H147-F1
#
_entry.id   AF-A0A7V9H147-F1
#
_cell.length_a   1.000
_cell.length_b   1.000
_cell.length_c   1.000
_cell.angle_alpha   90.00
_cell.angle_beta   90.00
_cell.angle_gamma   90.00
#
_symmetry.space_group_name_H-M   'P 1'
#
loop_
_entity.id
_entity.type
_entity.pdbx_description
1 polymer ?
#
loop_
_entity_poly.entity_id
_entity_poly.type
_entity_poly.pdbx_seq_one_letter_code
_entity_poly.pdbx_strand_id
1 'polypeptide(L)'
;MDLAVRKESLERFGVENLGAVHENLPPARLVEASVRRREGMISEPSGALVVRTGKRTGRSPKDRFIVEDDLTRDAVDWGAVNKPFSSEAFGTLLEKAARHVENLEEVYVVDAQAGADERYSLNVQVVTEQAWQALFARQLFRRPDRNELDSFEPEWTVISMPGLLMEPEEDGTESETFVGLDFTRRVVLVCGTTYAGEIKKSIFTVLNFVLPTAH
;
A
#
# COMPACT_ATOMS: atom_id res chain seq x y z
N MET A 1 14.66 -18.20 -1.76
CA MET A 1 14.75 -16.73 -1.80
C MET A 1 14.70 -16.26 -0.37
N ASP A 2 15.76 -15.60 0.04
CA ASP A 2 16.10 -15.34 1.44
C ASP A 2 15.08 -14.38 2.07
N LEU A 3 14.58 -14.70 3.26
CA LEU A 3 13.71 -13.80 4.04
C LEU A 3 14.39 -12.45 4.36
N ALA A 4 15.72 -12.36 4.16
CA ALA A 4 16.55 -11.23 4.49
C ALA A 4 16.20 -9.94 3.70
N VAL A 5 16.11 -9.98 2.36
CA VAL A 5 15.97 -8.76 1.54
C VAL A 5 14.62 -8.05 1.74
N ARG A 6 13.55 -8.79 2.06
CA ARG A 6 12.19 -8.21 2.16
C ARG A 6 11.81 -7.77 3.57
N LYS A 7 12.47 -8.32 4.58
CA LYS A 7 12.45 -7.76 5.95
C LYS A 7 12.98 -6.33 5.95
N GLU A 8 14.04 -6.05 5.17
CA GLU A 8 14.66 -4.72 5.08
C GLU A 8 13.70 -3.61 4.64
N SER A 9 12.73 -3.93 3.76
CA SER A 9 11.75 -2.93 3.29
C SER A 9 10.81 -2.47 4.40
N LEU A 10 10.45 -3.36 5.32
CA LEU A 10 9.61 -3.03 6.49
C LEU A 10 10.43 -2.43 7.63
N GLU A 11 11.67 -2.90 7.83
CA GLU A 11 12.63 -2.32 8.77
C GLU A 11 12.92 -0.85 8.44
N ARG A 12 12.98 -0.48 7.15
CA ARG A 12 13.11 0.91 6.70
C ARG A 12 12.00 1.84 7.23
N PHE A 13 10.83 1.29 7.55
CA PHE A 13 9.71 2.03 8.11
C PHE A 13 9.53 1.81 9.62
N GLY A 14 10.53 1.23 10.30
CA GLY A 14 10.56 1.09 11.76
C GLY A 14 9.88 -0.17 12.28
N VAL A 15 9.67 -1.19 11.43
CA VAL A 15 9.17 -2.50 11.89
C VAL A 15 10.34 -3.37 12.32
N GLU A 16 10.42 -3.71 13.60
CA GLU A 16 11.51 -4.52 14.16
C GLU A 16 11.10 -5.99 14.29
N ASN A 17 9.87 -6.24 14.73
CA ASN A 17 9.36 -7.57 15.05
C ASN A 17 8.12 -7.92 14.21
N LEU A 18 8.26 -8.89 13.32
CA LEU A 18 7.18 -9.35 12.46
C LEU A 18 6.62 -10.70 12.92
N GLY A 19 5.30 -10.83 12.80
CA GLY A 19 4.65 -12.13 12.71
C GLY A 19 5.01 -12.86 11.40
N ALA A 20 4.14 -13.73 10.91
CA ALA A 20 4.39 -14.44 9.66
C ALA A 20 4.31 -13.50 8.45
N VAL A 21 5.32 -13.52 7.58
CA VAL A 21 5.33 -12.75 6.33
C VAL A 21 5.01 -13.70 5.17
N HIS A 22 3.93 -13.41 4.45
CA HIS A 22 3.47 -14.19 3.29
C HIS A 22 3.78 -13.46 1.99
N GLU A 23 4.88 -13.84 1.37
CA GLU A 23 5.41 -13.14 0.19
C GLU A 23 4.92 -13.76 -1.11
N ASN A 24 4.47 -12.91 -2.03
CA ASN A 24 4.19 -13.23 -3.43
C ASN A 24 3.33 -14.48 -3.62
N LEU A 25 2.42 -14.74 -2.66
CA LEU A 25 1.59 -15.93 -2.66
C LEU A 25 0.81 -16.05 -3.98
N PRO A 26 0.66 -17.26 -4.52
CA PRO A 26 -0.12 -17.47 -5.73
C PRO A 26 -1.61 -17.19 -5.44
N PRO A 27 -2.41 -16.85 -6.47
CA PRO A 27 -3.82 -16.48 -6.28
C PRO A 27 -4.64 -17.50 -5.47
N ALA A 28 -4.42 -18.80 -5.68
CA ALA A 28 -5.12 -19.85 -4.94
C ALA A 28 -4.88 -19.74 -3.41
N ARG A 29 -3.63 -19.49 -2.99
CA ARG A 29 -3.27 -19.37 -1.57
C ARG A 29 -3.81 -18.08 -0.94
N LEU A 30 -3.84 -17.00 -1.71
CA LEU A 30 -4.46 -15.75 -1.27
C LEU A 30 -5.97 -15.90 -1.12
N VAL A 31 -6.65 -16.59 -2.04
CA VAL A 31 -8.07 -16.91 -1.93
C VAL A 31 -8.36 -17.80 -0.71
N GLU A 32 -7.58 -18.87 -0.51
CA GLU A 32 -7.68 -19.73 0.69
C GLU A 32 -7.50 -18.92 1.98
N ALA A 33 -6.49 -18.06 2.02
CA ALA A 33 -6.21 -17.20 3.16
C ALA A 33 -7.37 -16.22 3.44
N SER A 34 -7.91 -15.56 2.40
CA SER A 34 -9.06 -14.65 2.53
C SER A 34 -10.29 -15.33 3.09
N VAL A 35 -10.59 -16.56 2.65
CA VAL A 35 -11.73 -17.34 3.18
C VAL A 35 -11.46 -17.79 4.62
N ARG A 36 -10.27 -18.33 4.90
CA ARG A 36 -9.84 -18.75 6.25
C ARG A 36 -9.96 -17.61 7.26
N ARG A 37 -9.54 -16.41 6.86
CA ARG A 37 -9.55 -15.17 7.67
C ARG A 37 -10.89 -14.45 7.67
N ARG A 38 -11.91 -15.00 6.99
CA ARG A 38 -13.26 -14.41 6.88
C ARG A 38 -13.26 -13.00 6.27
N GLU A 39 -12.29 -12.70 5.42
CA GLU A 39 -12.21 -11.45 4.66
C GLU A 39 -13.20 -11.44 3.47
N GLY A 40 -13.58 -12.64 3.01
CA GLY A 40 -14.50 -12.83 1.91
C GLY A 40 -15.05 -14.25 1.86
N MET A 41 -15.85 -14.53 0.84
CA MET A 41 -16.46 -15.83 0.59
C MET A 41 -16.40 -16.19 -0.89
N ILE A 42 -16.47 -17.48 -1.21
CA ILE A 42 -16.53 -17.93 -2.60
C ILE A 42 -17.96 -17.86 -3.10
N SER A 43 -18.15 -17.24 -4.26
CA SER A 43 -19.40 -17.23 -5.00
C SER A 43 -19.65 -18.61 -5.59
N GLU A 44 -20.70 -19.32 -5.15
CA GLU A 44 -21.05 -20.64 -5.71
C GLU A 44 -21.24 -20.62 -7.24
N PRO A 45 -21.90 -19.62 -7.86
CA PRO A 45 -22.09 -19.63 -9.31
C PRO A 45 -20.81 -19.46 -10.15
N SER A 46 -19.78 -18.81 -9.61
CA SER A 46 -18.62 -18.37 -10.42
C SER A 46 -17.26 -18.84 -9.91
N GLY A 47 -17.18 -19.31 -8.66
CA GLY A 47 -15.91 -19.57 -7.99
C GLY A 47 -15.12 -18.30 -7.63
N ALA A 48 -15.66 -17.11 -7.89
CA ALA A 48 -14.98 -15.85 -7.59
C ALA A 48 -14.97 -15.57 -6.08
N LEU A 49 -13.87 -14.98 -5.59
CA LEU A 49 -13.82 -14.40 -4.26
C LEU A 49 -14.66 -13.12 -4.20
N VAL A 50 -15.63 -13.09 -3.29
CA VAL A 50 -16.49 -11.94 -3.01
C VAL A 50 -16.09 -11.35 -1.66
N VAL A 51 -15.78 -10.06 -1.65
CA VAL A 51 -15.37 -9.31 -0.46
C VAL A 51 -16.32 -8.14 -0.21
N ARG A 52 -16.36 -7.64 1.02
CA ARG A 52 -17.10 -6.42 1.40
C ARG A 52 -16.13 -5.39 1.93
N THR A 53 -16.17 -4.17 1.40
CA THR A 53 -15.28 -3.08 1.82
C THR A 53 -15.86 -2.21 2.95
N GLY A 54 -16.88 -2.71 3.64
CA GLY A 54 -17.51 -2.04 4.77
C GLY A 54 -18.10 -0.67 4.42
N LYS A 55 -17.91 0.32 5.31
CA LYS A 55 -18.46 1.69 5.23
C LYS A 55 -18.00 2.45 3.99
N ARG A 56 -16.79 2.15 3.48
CA ARG A 56 -16.19 2.82 2.33
C ARG A 56 -16.27 1.91 1.10
N THR A 57 -17.23 2.16 0.22
CA THR A 57 -17.43 1.40 -1.04
C THR A 57 -16.78 2.07 -2.26
N GLY A 58 -16.08 3.18 -2.03
CA GLY A 58 -15.42 3.98 -3.05
C GLY A 58 -14.26 4.75 -2.45
N ARG A 59 -13.66 5.62 -3.27
CA ARG A 59 -12.56 6.49 -2.83
C ARG A 59 -12.99 7.44 -1.71
N SER A 60 -12.00 7.88 -0.96
CA SER A 60 -12.13 8.92 0.05
C SER A 60 -11.27 10.16 -0.31
N PRO A 61 -11.67 10.99 -1.29
CA PRO A 61 -10.86 12.13 -1.72
C PRO A 61 -10.50 13.12 -0.61
N LYS A 62 -11.41 13.27 0.36
CA LYS A 62 -11.18 14.13 1.55
C LYS A 62 -10.16 13.55 2.53
N ASP A 63 -9.81 12.28 2.42
CA ASP A 63 -8.86 11.60 3.30
C ASP A 63 -7.51 11.37 2.59
N ARG A 64 -7.32 11.95 1.39
CA ARG A 64 -6.08 11.83 0.60
C ARG A 64 -5.18 13.04 0.78
N PHE A 65 -3.89 12.79 1.02
CA PHE A 65 -2.89 13.83 1.26
C PHE A 65 -1.56 13.52 0.55
N ILE A 66 -0.76 14.56 0.33
CA ILE A 66 0.61 14.47 -0.18
C ILE A 66 1.52 15.23 0.78
N VAL A 67 2.63 14.62 1.18
CA VAL A 67 3.63 15.28 2.03
C VAL A 67 4.18 16.50 1.28
N GLU A 68 4.13 17.65 1.95
CA GLU A 68 4.73 18.89 1.47
C GLU A 68 6.17 18.99 2.00
N ASP A 69 7.14 18.83 1.11
CA ASP A 69 8.56 18.94 1.37
C ASP A 69 9.27 19.64 0.21
N ASP A 70 10.60 19.70 0.22
CA ASP A 70 11.36 20.41 -0.82
C ASP A 70 11.18 19.80 -2.23
N LEU A 71 10.81 18.52 -2.33
CA LEU A 71 10.56 17.86 -3.61
C LEU A 71 9.17 18.22 -4.16
N THR A 72 8.17 18.35 -3.30
CA THR A 72 6.77 18.51 -3.71
C THR A 72 6.26 19.94 -3.65
N ARG A 73 6.84 20.80 -2.81
CA ARG A 73 6.34 22.16 -2.51
C ARG A 73 6.02 22.98 -3.76
N ASP A 74 6.92 23.00 -4.73
CA ASP A 74 6.76 23.79 -5.96
C ASP A 74 6.29 22.96 -7.16
N ALA A 75 6.28 21.62 -7.04
CA ALA A 75 5.95 20.70 -8.13
C ALA A 75 4.50 20.23 -8.11
N VAL A 76 3.86 20.22 -6.94
CA VAL A 76 2.48 19.76 -6.77
C VAL A 76 1.50 20.93 -6.96
N ASP A 77 0.45 20.71 -7.75
CA ASP A 77 -0.70 21.61 -7.85
C ASP A 77 -1.58 21.47 -6.60
N TRP A 78 -1.28 22.27 -5.57
CA TRP A 78 -1.95 22.23 -4.27
C TRP A 78 -3.39 22.76 -4.33
N GLY A 79 -4.31 22.09 -3.62
CA GLY A 79 -5.70 22.53 -3.54
C GLY A 79 -6.62 21.47 -2.95
N ALA A 80 -7.91 21.52 -3.30
CA ALA A 80 -8.92 20.59 -2.78
C ALA A 80 -8.65 19.12 -3.14
N VAL A 81 -7.85 18.86 -4.19
CA VAL A 81 -7.50 17.50 -4.64
C VAL A 81 -6.18 17.02 -4.03
N ASN A 82 -5.15 17.88 -4.03
CA ASN A 82 -3.84 17.59 -3.47
C ASN A 82 -3.67 18.44 -2.21
N LYS A 83 -3.97 17.83 -1.06
CA LYS A 83 -3.90 18.50 0.24
C LYS A 83 -2.51 18.26 0.85
N PRO A 84 -1.85 19.31 1.36
CA PRO A 84 -0.55 19.16 1.99
C PRO A 84 -0.67 18.37 3.29
N PHE A 85 0.40 17.66 3.64
CA PHE A 85 0.60 17.03 4.93
C PHE A 85 2.02 17.28 5.40
N SER A 86 2.21 17.42 6.72
CA SER A 86 3.54 17.63 7.27
C SER A 86 4.38 16.35 7.13
N SER A 87 5.64 16.50 6.71
CA SER A 87 6.62 15.41 6.69
C SER A 87 6.89 14.82 8.07
N GLU A 88 6.83 15.65 9.12
CA GLU A 88 6.97 15.20 10.52
C GLU A 88 5.75 14.38 10.96
N ALA A 89 4.54 14.92 10.75
CA ALA A 89 3.30 14.22 11.10
C ALA A 89 3.18 12.89 10.33
N PHE A 90 3.55 12.87 9.05
CA PHE A 90 3.60 11.65 8.25
C PHE A 90 4.58 10.61 8.85
N GLY A 91 5.74 11.05 9.32
CA GLY A 91 6.70 10.21 10.03
C GLY A 91 6.08 9.54 11.26
N THR A 92 5.36 10.30 12.09
CA THR A 92 4.63 9.75 13.24
C THR A 92 3.59 8.71 12.82
N LEU A 93 2.86 8.93 11.71
CA LEU A 93 1.90 7.95 11.19
C LEU A 93 2.58 6.68 10.66
N LEU A 94 3.77 6.78 10.07
CA LEU A 94 4.56 5.61 9.69
C LEU A 94 4.98 4.80 10.92
N GLU A 95 5.41 5.46 12.01
CA GLU A 95 5.71 4.76 13.26
C GLU A 95 4.47 4.07 13.86
N LYS A 96 3.31 4.73 13.81
CA LYS A 96 2.03 4.16 14.26
C LYS A 96 1.67 2.93 13.41
N ALA A 97 1.85 3.01 12.09
CA ALA A 97 1.66 1.89 11.17
C ALA A 97 2.66 0.75 11.42
N ALA A 98 3.92 1.05 11.72
CA ALA A 98 4.91 0.05 12.06
C ALA A 98 4.51 -0.72 13.32
N ARG A 99 4.17 -0.01 14.41
CA ARG A 99 3.67 -0.64 15.65
C ARG A 99 2.39 -1.46 15.41
N HIS A 100 1.48 -1.00 14.55
CA HIS A 100 0.31 -1.77 14.16
C HIS A 100 0.72 -3.10 13.51
N VAL A 101 1.64 -3.05 12.56
CA VAL A 101 2.17 -4.23 11.85
C VAL A 101 2.81 -5.23 12.82
N GLU A 102 3.56 -4.77 13.82
CA GLU A 102 4.18 -5.65 14.82
C GLU A 102 3.16 -6.39 15.70
N ASN A 103 1.95 -5.83 15.84
CA ASN A 103 0.85 -6.46 16.57
C ASN A 103 0.04 -7.46 15.70
N LEU A 104 0.36 -7.60 14.42
CA LEU A 104 -0.29 -8.55 13.53
C LEU A 104 0.36 -9.93 13.59
N GLU A 105 -0.46 -10.97 13.62
CA GLU A 105 0.02 -12.35 13.52
C GLU A 105 0.67 -12.66 12.17
N GLU A 106 0.19 -12.02 11.10
CA GLU A 106 0.71 -12.21 9.75
C GLU A 106 0.43 -10.99 8.85
N VAL A 107 1.31 -10.77 7.88
CA VAL A 107 1.18 -9.77 6.80
C VAL A 107 1.42 -10.41 5.45
N TYR A 108 0.91 -9.78 4.40
CA TYR A 108 1.05 -10.22 3.01
C TYR A 108 1.85 -9.19 2.23
N VAL A 109 2.85 -9.67 1.49
CA VAL A 109 3.74 -8.84 0.67
C VAL A 109 3.60 -9.24 -0.79
N VAL A 110 3.42 -8.26 -1.67
CA VAL A 110 3.35 -8.46 -3.12
C VAL A 110 4.34 -7.53 -3.80
N ASP A 111 5.35 -8.11 -4.42
CA ASP A 111 6.25 -7.42 -5.34
C ASP A 111 5.61 -7.38 -6.72
N ALA A 112 5.52 -6.18 -7.27
CA ALA A 112 4.84 -5.92 -8.54
C ALA A 112 5.52 -4.81 -9.32
N GLN A 113 5.14 -4.66 -10.59
CA GLN A 113 5.60 -3.58 -11.45
C GLN A 113 4.42 -2.72 -11.92
N ALA A 114 4.61 -1.42 -11.92
CA ALA A 114 3.67 -0.44 -12.46
C ALA A 114 4.26 0.21 -13.72
N GLY A 115 3.70 -0.11 -14.89
CA GLY A 115 4.22 0.34 -16.20
C GLY A 115 4.58 -0.83 -17.11
N ALA A 116 4.17 -0.78 -18.39
CA ALA A 116 4.38 -1.87 -19.35
C ALA A 116 5.76 -1.81 -20.04
N ASP A 117 6.32 -0.62 -20.17
CA ASP A 117 7.61 -0.38 -20.79
C ASP A 117 8.69 -0.39 -19.71
N GLU A 118 9.69 -1.24 -19.85
CA GLU A 118 10.78 -1.43 -18.88
C GLU A 118 11.54 -0.13 -18.57
N ARG A 119 11.58 0.82 -19.52
CA ARG A 119 12.25 2.11 -19.33
C ARG A 119 11.54 3.03 -18.33
N TYR A 120 10.25 2.77 -18.10
CA TYR A 120 9.35 3.62 -17.32
C TYR A 120 8.62 2.82 -16.22
N SER A 121 8.92 1.54 -16.08
CA SER A 121 8.29 0.69 -15.06
C SER A 121 8.84 1.01 -13.69
N LEU A 122 7.95 1.09 -12.70
CA LEU A 122 8.34 1.21 -11.30
C LEU A 122 8.16 -0.12 -10.58
N ASN A 123 9.18 -0.53 -9.82
CA ASN A 123 9.05 -1.61 -8.86
C ASN A 123 8.26 -1.14 -7.64
N VAL A 124 7.11 -1.78 -7.40
CA VAL A 124 6.18 -1.47 -6.31
C VAL A 124 6.05 -2.68 -5.41
N GLN A 125 6.38 -2.52 -4.13
CA GLN A 125 6.05 -3.50 -3.10
C GLN A 125 4.78 -3.08 -2.37
N VAL A 126 3.81 -3.98 -2.27
CA VAL A 126 2.57 -3.77 -1.51
C VAL A 126 2.60 -4.65 -0.27
N VAL A 127 2.54 -4.03 0.90
CA VAL A 127 2.42 -4.69 2.20
C VAL A 127 1.02 -4.45 2.74
N THR A 128 0.34 -5.52 3.13
CA THR A 128 -1.03 -5.42 3.66
C THR A 128 -1.35 -6.50 4.69
N GLU A 129 -2.21 -6.17 5.65
CA GLU A 129 -2.72 -7.15 6.62
C GLU A 129 -3.85 -8.05 6.07
N GLN A 130 -4.36 -7.76 4.86
CA GLN A 130 -5.48 -8.50 4.26
C GLN A 130 -5.04 -9.30 3.02
N ALA A 131 -5.29 -10.60 3.03
CA ALA A 131 -4.94 -11.49 1.92
C ALA A 131 -5.64 -11.10 0.61
N TRP A 132 -6.88 -10.62 0.69
CA TRP A 132 -7.62 -10.24 -0.52
C TRP A 132 -7.09 -8.94 -1.14
N GLN A 133 -6.54 -8.01 -0.34
CA GLN A 133 -5.89 -6.80 -0.86
C GLN A 133 -4.57 -7.16 -1.56
N ALA A 134 -3.83 -8.15 -1.05
CA ALA A 134 -2.68 -8.71 -1.74
C ALA A 134 -3.09 -9.37 -3.07
N LEU A 135 -4.20 -10.12 -3.09
CA LEU A 135 -4.75 -10.68 -4.34
C LEU A 135 -5.11 -9.57 -5.34
N PHE A 136 -5.74 -8.50 -4.87
CA PHE A 136 -6.06 -7.35 -5.70
C PHE A 136 -4.81 -6.74 -6.33
N ALA A 137 -3.78 -6.45 -5.54
CA ALA A 137 -2.51 -5.90 -6.03
C ALA A 137 -1.87 -6.82 -7.08
N ARG A 138 -1.83 -8.12 -6.82
CA ARG A 138 -1.26 -9.13 -7.73
C ARG A 138 -2.00 -9.24 -9.07
N GLN A 139 -3.30 -9.01 -9.09
CA GLN A 139 -4.12 -9.05 -10.32
C GLN A 139 -4.08 -7.74 -11.10
N LEU A 140 -3.92 -6.62 -10.38
CA LEU A 140 -3.94 -5.29 -10.96
C LEU A 140 -2.61 -4.90 -11.60
N PHE A 141 -1.52 -5.10 -10.88
CA PHE A 141 -0.17 -4.72 -11.33
C PHE A 141 0.47 -5.83 -12.16
N ARG A 142 1.56 -5.49 -12.87
CA ARG A 142 2.35 -6.49 -13.59
C ARG A 142 3.10 -7.35 -12.60
N ARG A 143 3.17 -8.65 -12.88
CA ARG A 143 3.86 -9.63 -12.07
C ARG A 143 5.26 -9.79 -12.63
N PRO A 144 6.31 -9.50 -11.86
CA PRO A 144 7.67 -9.82 -12.25
C PRO A 144 7.80 -11.34 -12.40
N ASP A 145 8.62 -11.77 -13.34
CA ASP A 145 9.00 -13.17 -13.47
C ASP A 145 10.00 -13.58 -12.37
N ARG A 146 10.43 -14.84 -12.39
CA ARG A 146 11.33 -15.36 -11.35
C ARG A 146 12.69 -14.64 -11.33
N ASN A 147 13.24 -14.32 -12.49
CA ASN A 147 14.54 -13.67 -12.58
C ASN A 147 14.43 -12.22 -12.11
N GLU A 148 13.35 -11.52 -12.47
CA GLU A 148 13.08 -10.16 -11.99
C GLU A 148 12.86 -10.13 -10.46
N LEU A 149 12.23 -11.17 -9.89
CA LEU A 149 12.04 -11.30 -8.44
C LEU A 149 13.35 -11.54 -7.68
N ASP A 150 14.33 -12.21 -8.28
CA ASP A 150 15.63 -12.50 -7.64
C ASP A 150 16.47 -11.23 -7.43
N SER A 151 16.26 -10.20 -8.27
CA SER A 151 16.91 -8.88 -8.18
C SER A 151 15.92 -7.75 -7.91
N PHE A 152 14.76 -8.05 -7.33
CA PHE A 152 13.71 -7.06 -7.12
C PHE A 152 14.07 -6.10 -5.98
N GLU A 153 14.22 -4.83 -6.31
CA GLU A 153 14.36 -3.74 -5.33
C GLU A 153 13.15 -2.82 -5.42
N PRO A 154 12.40 -2.61 -4.33
CA PRO A 154 11.23 -1.75 -4.35
C PRO A 154 11.63 -0.28 -4.46
N GLU A 155 11.18 0.37 -5.52
CA GLU A 155 11.30 1.82 -5.67
C GLU A 155 10.23 2.55 -4.89
N TRP A 156 9.04 1.93 -4.79
CA TRP A 156 7.89 2.43 -4.04
C TRP A 156 7.33 1.34 -3.15
N THR A 157 6.95 1.72 -1.92
CA THR A 157 6.25 0.82 -1.00
C THR A 157 4.85 1.33 -0.71
N VAL A 158 3.84 0.47 -0.79
CA VAL A 158 2.48 0.74 -0.33
C VAL A 158 2.24 -0.04 0.95
N ILE A 159 1.98 0.65 2.04
CA ILE A 159 1.62 0.07 3.34
C ILE A 159 0.11 0.24 3.51
N SER A 160 -0.65 -0.85 3.42
CA SER A 160 -2.11 -0.86 3.50
C SER A 160 -2.58 -1.60 4.76
N MET A 161 -2.93 -0.82 5.79
CA MET A 161 -3.39 -1.27 7.10
C MET A 161 -4.83 -0.78 7.36
N PRO A 162 -5.84 -1.32 6.65
CA PRO A 162 -7.23 -0.93 6.81
C PRO A 162 -7.80 -0.98 8.24
N GLY A 163 -7.24 -1.82 9.10
CA GLY A 163 -7.59 -2.00 10.52
C GLY A 163 -6.95 -0.96 11.43
N LEU A 164 -5.93 -0.23 10.98
CA LEU A 164 -5.41 0.92 11.69
C LEU A 164 -6.30 2.13 11.41
N LEU A 165 -7.02 2.59 12.44
CA LEU A 165 -7.88 3.77 12.38
C LEU A 165 -7.11 5.00 12.87
N MET A 166 -7.29 6.13 12.19
CA MET A 166 -6.71 7.40 12.61
C MET A 166 -7.57 8.09 13.66
N GLU A 167 -6.93 8.90 14.48
CA GLU A 167 -7.51 9.73 15.52
C GLU A 167 -7.37 11.20 15.07
N PRO A 168 -8.41 11.80 14.45
CA PRO A 168 -8.28 13.08 13.73
C PRO A 168 -7.58 14.21 14.49
N GLU A 169 -7.88 14.37 15.77
CA GLU A 169 -7.32 15.42 16.62
C GLU A 169 -5.83 15.20 16.92
N GLU A 170 -5.39 13.95 17.05
CA GLU A 170 -4.01 13.59 17.39
C GLU A 170 -3.13 13.41 16.14
N ASP A 171 -3.69 12.76 15.12
CA ASP A 171 -3.01 12.35 13.90
C ASP A 171 -3.03 13.44 12.81
N GLY A 172 -3.77 14.55 13.04
CA GLY A 172 -3.91 15.64 12.08
C GLY A 172 -4.68 15.25 10.81
N THR A 173 -5.55 14.24 10.89
CA THR A 173 -6.35 13.74 9.77
C THR A 173 -7.77 14.29 9.79
N GLU A 174 -8.51 14.12 8.69
CA GLU A 174 -9.91 14.58 8.57
C GLU A 174 -10.90 13.57 9.15
N SER A 175 -10.52 12.28 9.16
CA SER A 175 -11.34 11.18 9.64
C SER A 175 -10.47 10.01 10.09
N GLU A 176 -11.11 8.90 10.47
CA GLU A 176 -10.47 7.62 10.76
C GLU A 176 -9.73 7.00 9.57
N THR A 177 -9.97 7.51 8.35
CA THR A 177 -9.31 7.08 7.11
C THR A 177 -8.15 8.02 6.77
N PHE A 178 -7.05 7.46 6.27
CA PHE A 178 -5.92 8.22 5.74
C PHE A 178 -5.30 7.55 4.51
N VAL A 179 -5.04 8.35 3.48
CA VAL A 179 -4.35 7.94 2.25
C VAL A 179 -3.26 8.97 1.97
N GLY A 180 -2.06 8.75 2.48
CA GLY A 180 -0.96 9.69 2.34
C GLY A 180 0.12 9.19 1.37
N LEU A 181 0.71 10.12 0.63
CA LEU A 181 1.84 9.86 -0.25
C LEU A 181 3.03 10.73 0.16
N ASP A 182 4.19 10.10 0.31
CA ASP A 182 5.45 10.78 0.54
C ASP A 182 6.41 10.44 -0.60
N PHE A 183 6.71 11.44 -1.43
CA PHE A 183 7.55 11.28 -2.61
C PHE A 183 9.04 11.22 -2.27
N THR A 184 9.47 11.86 -1.19
CA THR A 184 10.86 11.81 -0.71
C THR A 184 11.16 10.44 -0.10
N ARG A 185 10.26 9.92 0.76
CA ARG A 185 10.38 8.57 1.32
C ARG A 185 9.92 7.48 0.34
N ARG A 186 9.31 7.83 -0.79
CA ARG A 186 8.74 6.90 -1.80
C ARG A 186 7.82 5.84 -1.18
N VAL A 187 6.89 6.30 -0.34
CA VAL A 187 5.96 5.44 0.38
C VAL A 187 4.53 5.97 0.27
N VAL A 188 3.59 5.05 0.19
CA VAL A 188 2.16 5.30 0.30
C VAL A 188 1.66 4.63 1.58
N LEU A 189 0.92 5.35 2.41
CA LEU A 189 0.25 4.83 3.59
C LEU A 189 -1.26 4.86 3.39
N VAL A 190 -1.94 3.72 3.56
CA VAL A 190 -3.39 3.56 3.47
C VAL A 190 -3.92 2.96 4.77
N CYS A 191 -4.70 3.73 5.52
CA CYS A 191 -5.26 3.38 6.82
C CYS A 191 -6.77 3.60 6.86
N GLY A 192 -7.48 2.83 7.69
CA GLY A 192 -8.91 3.03 7.96
C GLY A 192 -9.85 2.89 6.76
N THR A 193 -9.40 2.23 5.70
CA THR A 193 -10.24 1.91 4.54
C THR A 193 -9.83 0.59 3.89
N THR A 194 -10.80 -0.30 3.71
CA THR A 194 -10.60 -1.56 2.99
C THR A 194 -10.77 -1.39 1.48
N TYR A 195 -11.16 -0.22 0.98
CA TYR A 195 -11.37 0.00 -0.45
C TYR A 195 -10.04 -0.08 -1.25
N ALA A 196 -9.77 -1.23 -1.86
CA ALA A 196 -8.51 -1.49 -2.57
C ALA A 196 -8.25 -0.56 -3.78
N GLY A 197 -9.27 0.18 -4.23
CA GLY A 197 -9.07 1.23 -5.23
C GLY A 197 -8.11 2.32 -4.78
N GLU A 198 -7.90 2.52 -3.48
CA GLU A 198 -6.86 3.43 -2.97
C GLU A 198 -5.45 2.96 -3.30
N ILE A 199 -5.16 1.65 -3.19
CA ILE A 199 -3.87 1.06 -3.61
C ILE A 199 -3.60 1.34 -5.10
N LYS A 200 -4.62 1.14 -5.95
CA LYS A 200 -4.52 1.44 -7.39
C LYS A 200 -4.23 2.91 -7.65
N LYS A 201 -5.01 3.78 -7.01
CA LYS A 201 -5.05 5.21 -7.35
C LYS A 201 -3.91 6.00 -6.72
N SER A 202 -3.34 5.52 -5.61
CA SER A 202 -2.10 6.06 -5.06
C SER A 202 -0.91 5.79 -6.01
N ILE A 203 -0.71 4.56 -6.47
CA ILE A 203 0.37 4.26 -7.44
C ILE A 203 0.13 4.96 -8.78
N PHE A 204 -1.13 5.09 -9.22
CA PHE A 204 -1.41 5.92 -10.39
C PHE A 204 -1.08 7.40 -10.18
N THR A 205 -1.27 7.93 -8.97
CA THR A 205 -0.80 9.29 -8.62
C THR A 205 0.72 9.36 -8.71
N VAL A 206 1.42 8.37 -8.15
CA VAL A 206 2.89 8.30 -8.21
C VAL A 206 3.37 8.40 -9.65
N LEU A 207 2.82 7.57 -10.55
CA LEU A 207 3.16 7.60 -11.98
C LEU A 207 2.90 8.96 -12.62
N ASN A 208 1.79 9.64 -12.29
CA ASN A 208 1.48 10.97 -12.82
C ASN A 208 2.44 12.06 -12.35
N PHE A 209 3.16 11.85 -11.24
CA PHE A 209 4.18 12.78 -10.77
C PHE A 209 5.58 12.41 -11.30
N VAL A 210 5.95 11.14 -11.24
CA VAL A 210 7.29 10.65 -11.59
C VAL A 210 7.52 10.68 -13.10
N LEU A 211 6.57 10.19 -13.91
CA LEU A 211 6.79 10.07 -15.35
C LEU A 211 7.04 11.42 -16.06
N PRO A 212 6.35 12.53 -15.70
CA PRO A 212 6.64 13.83 -16.31
C PRO A 212 7.92 14.51 -15.80
N THR A 213 8.50 14.06 -14.69
CA THR A 213 9.59 14.78 -13.99
C THR A 213 10.94 14.06 -14.04
N ALA A 214 10.95 12.74 -14.26
CA ALA A 214 12.16 11.92 -14.19
C ALA A 214 12.70 11.46 -15.57
N HIS A 215 12.11 11.91 -16.68
CA HIS A 215 12.47 11.47 -18.04
C HIS A 215 12.59 12.61 -19.04
#